data_AF-A0A1G6K263-F1
#
_entry.id   AF-A0A1G6K263-F1
#
_cell.length_a   1.000
_cell.length_b   1.000
_cell.length_c   1.000
_cell.angle_alpha   90.00
_cell.angle_beta   90.00
_cell.angle_gamma   90.00
#
_symmetry.space_group_name_H-M   'P 1'
#
loop_
_entity.id
_entity.type
_entity.pdbx_description
1 polymer ?
#
loop_
_entity_poly.entity_id
_entity_poly.type
_entity_poly.pdbx_seq_one_letter_code
_entity_poly.pdbx_strand_id
1 'polypeptide(L)'
;MAARTSPTGRAVARVVPAVAAGMVEAAVGVAQRLVPLPLEYPDAVANVAALIAGDPRNAEHVRTVVTAIVGDAMTDPFRETTANRWRPLLPPWVRPAVIGATVRRLLAAGVLVATGRYVRSTDAHGRNQNKLQPVYALNLTPLREPPRIRSDVEVPAP
;
A
#
# COMPACT_ATOMS: atom_id res chain seq x y z
N MET A 1 -15.30 18.75 30.26
CA MET A 1 -14.84 17.49 29.66
C MET A 1 -14.58 17.74 28.18
N ALA A 2 -13.39 18.26 27.84
CA ALA A 2 -13.05 18.71 26.48
C ALA A 2 -12.34 17.59 25.72
N ALA A 3 -12.88 17.25 24.54
CA ALA A 3 -12.29 16.29 23.61
C ALA A 3 -10.91 16.80 23.15
N ARG A 4 -9.85 16.05 23.50
CA ARG A 4 -8.50 16.30 22.98
C ARG A 4 -8.42 15.81 21.55
N THR A 5 -8.62 16.72 20.61
CA THR A 5 -8.35 16.54 19.19
C THR A 5 -6.86 16.26 19.01
N SER A 6 -6.54 15.03 18.58
CA SER A 6 -5.16 14.58 18.39
C SER A 6 -4.53 15.31 17.18
N PRO A 7 -3.38 16.00 17.31
CA PRO A 7 -2.81 16.82 16.24
C PRO A 7 -2.02 16.02 15.17
N THR A 8 -1.99 14.69 15.26
CA THR A 8 -1.02 13.84 14.54
C THR A 8 -1.41 13.45 13.11
N GLY A 9 -2.65 13.70 12.69
CA GLY A 9 -3.09 13.46 11.29
C GLY A 9 -2.54 14.48 10.29
N ARG A 10 -2.06 15.63 10.76
CA ARG A 10 -1.65 16.76 9.92
C ARG A 10 -0.26 16.60 9.28
N ALA A 11 0.56 15.68 9.79
CA ALA A 11 1.94 15.50 9.33
C ALA A 11 2.04 14.73 8.01
N VAL A 12 1.16 13.74 7.77
CA VAL A 12 1.15 12.94 6.53
C VAL A 12 0.53 13.71 5.35
N ALA A 13 -0.35 14.67 5.65
CA ALA A 13 -1.07 15.45 4.65
C ALA A 13 -0.27 16.62 4.04
N ARG A 14 0.92 16.94 4.58
CA ARG A 14 1.74 18.05 4.07
C ARG A 14 2.69 17.51 3.01
N VAL A 15 2.51 17.99 1.78
CA VAL A 15 3.29 17.72 0.55
C VAL A 15 2.89 16.46 -0.22
N VAL A 16 1.61 16.35 -0.56
CA VAL A 16 1.17 15.52 -1.70
C VAL A 16 0.53 16.45 -2.72
N PRO A 17 1.13 16.70 -3.90
CA PRO A 17 0.52 17.50 -4.97
C PRO A 17 -0.88 16.99 -5.30
N ALA A 18 -1.81 17.83 -5.78
CA ALA A 18 -3.19 17.42 -6.07
C ALA A 18 -3.30 16.19 -7.00
N VAL A 19 -2.38 16.07 -7.98
CA VAL A 19 -2.27 14.88 -8.85
C VAL A 19 -1.91 13.63 -8.05
N ALA A 20 -1.04 13.75 -7.04
CA ALA A 20 -0.68 12.65 -6.17
C ALA A 20 -1.82 12.31 -5.18
N ALA A 21 -2.69 13.26 -4.81
CA ALA A 21 -3.86 12.97 -3.98
C ALA A 21 -4.87 12.05 -4.72
N GLY A 22 -5.14 12.30 -6.01
CA GLY A 22 -5.96 11.41 -6.83
C GLY A 22 -5.38 10.00 -6.97
N MET A 23 -4.06 9.90 -7.15
CA MET A 23 -3.35 8.62 -7.23
C MET A 23 -3.36 7.87 -5.90
N VAL A 24 -3.26 8.59 -4.77
CA VAL A 24 -3.39 8.01 -3.43
C VAL A 24 -4.77 7.38 -3.25
N GLU A 25 -5.86 8.11 -3.56
CA GLU A 25 -7.21 7.56 -3.41
C GLU A 25 -7.44 6.34 -4.32
N ALA A 26 -6.92 6.36 -5.55
CA ALA A 26 -6.97 5.21 -6.45
C ALA A 26 -6.21 4.01 -5.87
N ALA A 27 -4.98 4.22 -5.37
CA ALA A 27 -4.17 3.17 -4.76
C ALA A 27 -4.79 2.60 -3.48
N VAL A 28 -5.44 3.44 -2.66
CA VAL A 28 -6.22 3.00 -1.49
C VAL A 28 -7.36 2.10 -1.93
N GLY A 29 -8.12 2.53 -2.94
CA GLY A 29 -9.22 1.75 -3.50
C GLY A 29 -8.75 0.37 -3.98
N VAL A 30 -7.63 0.29 -4.68
CA VAL A 30 -7.05 -0.98 -5.14
C VAL A 30 -6.58 -1.84 -3.97
N ALA A 31 -5.86 -1.27 -2.99
CA ALA A 31 -5.37 -1.99 -1.83
C ALA A 31 -6.50 -2.59 -0.98
N GLN A 32 -7.65 -1.91 -0.90
CA GLN A 32 -8.82 -2.37 -0.15
C GLN A 32 -9.69 -3.37 -0.94
N ARG A 33 -9.82 -3.22 -2.26
CA ARG A 33 -10.79 -3.97 -3.07
C ARG A 33 -10.27 -5.21 -3.76
N LEU A 34 -8.95 -5.38 -3.92
CA LEU A 34 -8.44 -6.59 -4.53
C LEU A 34 -8.97 -7.82 -3.78
N VAL A 35 -9.59 -8.76 -4.47
CA VAL A 35 -10.00 -10.04 -3.88
C VAL A 35 -9.06 -11.09 -4.44
N PRO A 36 -8.35 -11.87 -3.60
CA PRO A 36 -7.56 -12.99 -4.11
C PRO A 36 -8.52 -13.94 -4.85
N LEU A 37 -8.21 -14.25 -6.11
CA LEU A 37 -9.03 -15.17 -6.89
C LEU A 37 -8.91 -16.59 -6.28
N PRO A 38 -10.03 -17.34 -6.13
CA PRO A 38 -10.01 -18.67 -5.51
C PRO A 38 -9.21 -19.74 -6.28
N LEU A 39 -8.71 -19.41 -7.47
CA LEU A 39 -8.09 -20.37 -8.39
C LEU A 39 -6.56 -20.51 -8.21
N GLU A 40 -5.95 -19.72 -7.32
CA GLU A 40 -4.56 -19.92 -6.89
C GLU A 40 -4.54 -20.58 -5.51
N TYR A 41 -4.23 -21.88 -5.44
CA TYR A 41 -3.99 -22.58 -4.17
C TYR A 41 -2.77 -21.98 -3.42
N PRO A 42 -2.76 -22.07 -2.09
CA PRO A 42 -3.03 -20.98 -1.16
C PRO A 42 -1.76 -20.18 -0.83
N ASP A 43 -1.59 -18.97 -1.39
CA ASP A 43 -0.74 -17.99 -0.68
C ASP A 43 -1.52 -17.49 0.54
N ALA A 44 -1.51 -18.30 1.60
CA ALA A 44 -2.17 -18.00 2.87
C ALA A 44 -1.73 -16.63 3.41
N VAL A 45 -0.49 -16.22 3.12
CA VAL A 45 0.01 -14.90 3.51
C VAL A 45 -0.63 -13.80 2.67
N ALA A 46 -0.78 -13.99 1.36
CA ALA A 46 -1.52 -13.06 0.50
C ALA A 46 -3.01 -12.97 0.87
N ASN A 47 -3.64 -14.10 1.20
CA ASN A 47 -5.03 -14.16 1.64
C ASN A 47 -5.24 -13.44 2.98
N VAL A 48 -4.38 -13.70 3.96
CA VAL A 48 -4.39 -12.99 5.25
C VAL A 48 -4.11 -11.49 5.03
N ALA A 49 -3.18 -11.13 4.16
CA ALA A 49 -2.92 -9.73 3.81
C ALA A 49 -4.13 -9.06 3.17
N ALA A 50 -4.84 -9.76 2.28
CA ALA A 50 -6.08 -9.27 1.67
C ALA A 50 -7.19 -9.07 2.71
N LEU A 51 -7.37 -10.00 3.64
CA LEU A 51 -8.34 -9.86 4.73
C LEU A 51 -8.00 -8.68 5.64
N ILE A 52 -6.74 -8.53 6.05
CA ILE A 52 -6.29 -7.43 6.91
C ILE A 52 -6.48 -6.07 6.22
N ALA A 53 -6.06 -5.94 4.96
CA ALA A 53 -6.16 -4.68 4.23
C ALA A 53 -7.59 -4.36 3.75
N GLY A 54 -8.41 -5.39 3.52
CA GLY A 54 -9.81 -5.26 3.12
C GLY A 54 -10.78 -5.02 4.27
N ASP A 55 -10.40 -5.29 5.52
CA ASP A 55 -11.25 -5.02 6.69
C ASP A 55 -11.54 -3.51 6.80
N PRO A 56 -12.82 -3.08 6.77
CA PRO A 56 -13.20 -1.67 6.89
C PRO A 56 -12.64 -0.98 8.14
N ARG A 57 -12.42 -1.72 9.23
CA ARG A 57 -11.81 -1.19 10.47
C ARG A 57 -10.37 -0.75 10.28
N ASN A 58 -9.70 -1.26 9.25
CA ASN A 58 -8.33 -0.90 8.91
C ASN A 58 -8.25 0.17 7.81
N ALA A 59 -9.38 0.71 7.34
CA ALA A 59 -9.40 1.63 6.20
C ALA A 59 -8.51 2.86 6.38
N GLU A 60 -8.52 3.46 7.58
CA GLU A 60 -7.68 4.62 7.90
C GLU A 60 -6.19 4.23 7.97
N HIS A 61 -5.87 3.09 8.57
CA HIS A 61 -4.50 2.57 8.58
C HIS A 61 -3.96 2.34 7.17
N VAL A 62 -4.75 1.67 6.31
CA VAL A 62 -4.40 1.40 4.91
C VAL A 62 -4.19 2.71 4.16
N ARG A 63 -5.13 3.66 4.30
CA ARG A 63 -5.03 5.00 3.70
C ARG A 63 -3.71 5.67 4.07
N THR A 64 -3.39 5.73 5.36
CA THR A 64 -2.15 6.37 5.83
C THR A 64 -0.89 5.68 5.31
N VAL A 65 -0.88 4.34 5.24
CA VAL A 65 0.25 3.60 4.67
C VAL A 65 0.42 3.89 3.18
N VAL A 66 -0.67 3.85 2.40
CA VAL A 66 -0.63 4.17 0.97
C VAL A 66 -0.17 5.60 0.74
N THR A 67 -0.70 6.57 1.50
CA THR A 67 -0.27 7.97 1.40
C THR A 67 1.22 8.14 1.65
N ALA A 68 1.78 7.49 2.67
CA ALA A 68 3.21 7.58 2.96
C ALA A 68 4.07 6.98 1.84
N ILE A 69 3.68 5.82 1.30
CA ILE A 69 4.43 5.13 0.23
C ILE A 69 4.35 5.92 -1.08
N VAL A 70 3.15 6.29 -1.52
CA VAL A 70 2.95 7.01 -2.78
C VAL A 70 3.52 8.42 -2.67
N GLY A 71 3.32 9.10 -1.54
CA GLY A 71 3.90 10.42 -1.29
C GLY A 71 5.42 10.40 -1.39
N ASP A 72 6.09 9.47 -0.70
CA ASP A 72 7.55 9.32 -0.77
C ASP A 72 8.03 9.03 -2.20
N ALA A 73 7.44 8.03 -2.87
CA ALA A 73 7.80 7.71 -4.25
C ALA A 73 7.57 8.87 -5.21
N MET A 74 6.54 9.70 -4.98
CA MET A 74 6.25 10.86 -5.81
C MET A 74 7.26 12.00 -5.66
N THR A 75 8.04 12.03 -4.58
CA THR A 75 9.16 12.97 -4.40
C THR A 75 10.48 12.49 -5.03
N ASP A 76 10.55 11.20 -5.40
CA ASP A 76 11.73 10.61 -6.01
C ASP A 76 11.75 10.79 -7.54
N PRO A 77 12.87 11.26 -8.15
CA PRO A 77 12.97 11.42 -9.60
C PRO A 77 12.74 10.12 -10.39
N PHE A 78 13.07 8.97 -9.82
CA PHE A 78 12.89 7.64 -10.43
C PHE A 78 11.58 6.96 -10.00
N ARG A 79 10.73 7.66 -9.23
CA ARG A 79 9.52 7.10 -8.62
C ARG A 79 9.80 5.91 -7.71
N GLU A 80 10.97 5.90 -7.07
CA GLU A 80 11.39 4.79 -6.22
C GLU A 80 11.14 5.06 -4.75
N THR A 81 10.93 3.99 -4.01
CA THR A 81 10.67 4.05 -2.57
C THR A 81 11.24 2.84 -1.85
N THR A 82 11.50 3.00 -0.56
CA THR A 82 12.01 1.94 0.32
C THR A 82 11.38 2.06 1.70
N ALA A 83 11.32 0.96 2.45
CA ALA A 83 10.76 1.00 3.80
C ALA A 83 11.52 1.90 4.78
N ASN A 84 12.81 2.20 4.53
CA ASN A 84 13.54 3.21 5.31
C ASN A 84 12.97 4.62 5.12
N ARG A 85 12.43 4.92 3.93
CA ARG A 85 11.96 6.27 3.58
C ARG A 85 10.54 6.53 4.09
N TRP A 86 9.61 5.60 3.85
CA TRP A 86 8.20 5.82 4.21
C TRP A 86 7.82 5.40 5.64
N ARG A 87 8.54 4.45 6.28
CA ARG A 87 8.18 4.06 7.67
C ARG A 87 8.28 5.21 8.68
N PRO A 88 9.31 6.07 8.65
CA PRO A 88 9.37 7.24 9.54
C PRO A 88 8.23 8.23 9.35
N LEU A 89 7.55 8.21 8.20
CA LEU A 89 6.40 9.07 7.90
C LEU A 89 5.09 8.54 8.52
N LEU A 90 5.09 7.29 9.01
CA LEU A 90 3.89 6.67 9.56
C LEU A 90 3.67 7.13 11.01
N PRO A 91 2.46 7.60 11.35
CA PRO A 91 2.09 7.86 12.73
C PRO A 91 2.15 6.60 13.60
N PRO A 92 2.44 6.73 14.91
CA PRO A 92 2.59 5.58 15.81
C PRO A 92 1.31 4.78 16.03
N TRP A 93 0.14 5.33 15.68
CA TRP A 93 -1.15 4.62 15.77
C TRP A 93 -1.35 3.60 14.62
N VAL A 94 -0.52 3.65 13.56
CA VAL A 94 -0.61 2.70 12.44
C VAL A 94 -0.11 1.33 12.88
N ARG A 95 -0.97 0.31 12.78
CA ARG A 95 -0.66 -1.05 13.23
C ARG A 95 0.39 -1.72 12.31
N PRO A 96 1.47 -2.31 12.85
CA PRO A 96 2.51 -2.96 12.05
C PRO A 96 2.01 -4.05 11.08
N ALA A 97 1.01 -4.84 11.50
CA ALA A 97 0.43 -5.88 10.65
C ALA A 97 -0.24 -5.31 9.38
N VAL A 98 -0.88 -4.15 9.49
CA VAL A 98 -1.54 -3.48 8.35
C VAL A 98 -0.50 -2.94 7.36
N ILE A 99 0.66 -2.51 7.84
CA ILE A 99 1.76 -2.04 6.97
C ILE A 99 2.19 -3.14 6.01
N GLY A 100 2.54 -4.32 6.55
CA GLY A 100 2.99 -5.46 5.75
C GLY A 100 1.90 -5.95 4.78
N ALA A 101 0.65 -6.02 5.25
CA ALA A 101 -0.50 -6.37 4.43
C ALA A 101 -0.67 -5.39 3.26
N THR A 102 -0.64 -4.08 3.53
CA THR A 102 -0.81 -3.04 2.51
C THR A 102 0.29 -3.09 1.45
N VAL A 103 1.56 -3.25 1.84
CA VAL A 103 2.68 -3.36 0.87
C VAL A 103 2.50 -4.57 -0.05
N ARG A 104 2.15 -5.74 0.49
CA ARG A 104 1.88 -6.95 -0.31
C ARG A 104 0.75 -6.73 -1.29
N ARG A 105 -0.27 -5.98 -0.88
CA ARG A 105 -1.42 -5.65 -1.72
C ARG A 105 -1.06 -4.73 -2.87
N LEU A 106 -0.24 -3.73 -2.63
CA LEU A 106 0.28 -2.86 -3.69
C LEU A 106 1.20 -3.63 -4.66
N LEU A 107 1.96 -4.62 -4.17
CA LEU A 107 2.75 -5.51 -5.02
C LEU A 107 1.86 -6.42 -5.89
N ALA A 108 0.86 -7.06 -5.29
CA ALA A 108 -0.10 -7.90 -6.02
C ALA A 108 -0.90 -7.09 -7.05
N ALA A 109 -1.17 -5.81 -6.75
CA ALA A 109 -1.80 -4.87 -7.66
C ALA A 109 -0.90 -4.42 -8.83
N GLY A 110 0.40 -4.70 -8.77
CA GLY A 110 1.40 -4.12 -9.66
C GLY A 110 1.60 -2.61 -9.48
N VAL A 111 1.09 -2.01 -8.40
CA VAL A 111 1.27 -0.58 -8.06
C VAL A 111 2.66 -0.34 -7.51
N LEU A 112 3.18 -1.28 -6.73
CA LEU A 112 4.61 -1.37 -6.43
C LEU A 112 5.19 -2.50 -7.27
N VAL A 113 6.38 -2.26 -7.83
CA VAL A 113 7.14 -3.26 -8.58
C VAL A 113 8.53 -3.38 -7.97
N ALA A 114 8.97 -4.60 -7.65
CA ALA A 114 10.32 -4.82 -7.17
C ALA A 114 11.33 -4.50 -8.28
N THR A 115 12.33 -3.68 -7.98
CA THR A 115 13.34 -3.27 -8.98
C THR A 115 14.50 -4.25 -9.10
N GLY A 116 14.54 -5.28 -8.25
CA GLY A 116 15.68 -6.19 -8.09
C GLY A 116 16.86 -5.58 -7.31
N ARG A 117 16.81 -4.28 -6.98
CA ARG A 117 17.80 -3.64 -6.12
C ARG A 117 17.39 -3.72 -4.66
N TYR A 118 18.41 -3.73 -3.79
CA TYR A 118 18.24 -3.81 -2.34
C TYR A 118 19.05 -2.75 -1.64
N VAL A 119 18.53 -2.25 -0.52
CA VAL A 119 19.25 -1.39 0.41
C VAL A 119 19.34 -2.04 1.78
N ARG A 120 20.26 -1.58 2.63
CA ARG A 120 20.33 -2.02 4.02
C ARG A 120 19.25 -1.32 4.85
N SER A 121 18.49 -2.10 5.61
CA SER A 121 17.49 -1.53 6.51
C SER A 121 18.19 -0.79 7.66
N THR A 122 17.68 0.42 7.96
CA THR A 122 18.13 1.26 9.08
C THR A 122 17.27 1.05 10.34
N ASP A 123 16.34 0.10 10.31
CA ASP A 123 15.42 -0.20 11.41
C ASP A 123 16.13 -0.96 12.55
N ALA A 124 16.69 -0.18 13.49
CA ALA A 124 17.31 -0.70 14.71
C ALA A 124 16.28 -1.31 15.69
N HIS A 125 15.05 -0.78 15.73
CA HIS A 125 14.03 -1.19 16.70
C HIS A 125 13.39 -2.54 16.34
N GLY A 126 13.21 -2.84 15.06
CA GLY A 126 12.63 -4.09 14.58
C GLY A 126 13.60 -5.27 14.47
N ARG A 127 14.84 -5.15 14.99
CA ARG A 127 15.93 -6.13 14.76
C ARG A 127 16.15 -6.43 13.27
N ASN A 128 15.90 -5.43 12.42
CA ASN A 128 16.04 -5.53 10.97
C ASN A 128 17.27 -4.79 10.47
N GLN A 129 18.03 -4.14 11.35
CA GLN A 129 19.25 -3.44 11.02
C GLN A 129 20.16 -4.31 10.15
N ASN A 130 20.67 -3.72 9.07
CA ASN A 130 21.53 -4.37 8.07
C ASN A 130 20.90 -5.53 7.28
N LYS A 131 19.65 -5.91 7.50
CA LYS A 131 18.95 -6.83 6.59
C LYS A 131 18.73 -6.15 5.24
N LEU A 132 18.79 -6.94 4.17
CA LEU A 132 18.44 -6.46 2.84
C LEU A 132 16.94 -6.21 2.77
N GLN A 133 16.57 -5.03 2.30
CA GLN A 133 15.18 -4.71 1.96
C GLN A 133 15.10 -4.25 0.51
N PRO A 134 14.01 -4.62 -0.19
CA PRO A 134 13.85 -4.28 -1.58
C PRO A 134 13.64 -2.78 -1.79
N VAL A 135 14.11 -2.31 -2.95
CA VAL A 135 13.70 -1.04 -3.55
C VAL A 135 12.49 -1.33 -4.45
N TYR A 136 11.45 -0.51 -4.34
CA TYR A 136 10.26 -0.61 -5.17
C TYR A 136 10.17 0.61 -6.09
N ALA A 137 9.73 0.40 -7.32
CA ALA A 137 9.27 1.46 -8.22
C ALA A 137 7.75 1.58 -8.13
N LEU A 138 7.26 2.82 -8.10
CA LEU A 138 5.83 3.13 -8.20
C LEU A 138 5.38 3.06 -9.66
N ASN A 139 4.46 2.15 -9.94
CA ASN A 139 3.81 2.00 -11.22
C ASN A 139 2.35 2.51 -11.11
N LEU A 140 2.06 3.61 -11.81
CA LEU A 140 0.73 4.21 -11.80
C LEU A 140 -0.21 3.63 -12.86
N THR A 141 0.28 2.76 -13.75
CA THR A 141 -0.52 2.15 -14.82
C THR A 141 -1.76 1.43 -14.29
N PRO A 142 -1.68 0.60 -13.22
CA PRO A 142 -2.83 -0.11 -12.68
C PRO A 142 -3.90 0.82 -12.06
N LEU A 143 -3.57 2.09 -11.84
CA LEU A 143 -4.48 3.08 -11.25
C LEU A 143 -5.24 3.88 -12.33
N ARG A 144 -4.84 3.77 -13.60
CA ARG A 144 -5.44 4.49 -14.73
C ARG A 144 -6.62 3.76 -15.36
N GLU A 145 -6.70 2.44 -15.22
CA GLU A 145 -7.85 1.64 -15.65
C GLU A 145 -8.58 1.07 -14.43
N PRO A 146 -9.90 1.27 -14.29
CA PRO A 146 -10.67 0.44 -13.39
C PRO A 146 -10.57 -1.02 -13.88
N PRO A 147 -10.47 -2.02 -12.98
CA PRO A 147 -10.45 -3.41 -13.40
C PRO A 147 -11.73 -3.68 -14.21
N ARG A 148 -11.57 -4.01 -15.49
CA ARG A 148 -12.68 -4.48 -16.32
C ARG A 148 -13.11 -5.83 -15.73
N ILE A 149 -14.20 -5.82 -14.98
CA ILE A 149 -14.92 -7.06 -14.69
C ILE A 149 -15.38 -7.56 -16.06
N ARG A 150 -14.74 -8.60 -16.59
CA ARG A 150 -15.23 -9.30 -17.79
C ARG A 150 -16.58 -9.90 -17.41
N SER A 151 -17.66 -9.27 -17.86
CA SER A 151 -19.04 -9.74 -17.74
C SER A 151 -19.39 -10.85 -18.72
N ASP A 152 -18.42 -11.33 -19.50
CA ASP A 152 -18.67 -12.33 -20.54
C ASP A 152 -18.48 -13.74 -19.99
N VAL A 153 -19.43 -14.17 -19.16
CA VAL A 153 -19.76 -15.59 -19.02
C VAL A 153 -20.96 -15.82 -19.93
N GLU A 154 -20.67 -16.12 -21.19
CA GLU A 154 -21.67 -16.63 -22.12
C GLU A 154 -22.07 -18.03 -21.62
N VAL A 155 -23.25 -18.12 -21.02
CA VAL A 155 -23.86 -19.39 -20.62
C VAL A 155 -24.35 -20.05 -21.91
N PRO A 156 -23.83 -21.22 -22.31
CA PRO A 156 -24.38 -21.92 -23.45
C PRO A 156 -25.83 -22.35 -23.13
N ALA A 157 -26.75 -21.97 -24.01
CA ALA A 157 -28.16 -22.35 -23.95
C ALA A 157 -28.33 -23.88 -24.07
N PRO A 158 -29.39 -24.46 -23.46
CA PRO A 158 -29.59 -25.91 -23.35
C PRO A 158 -29.85 -26.61 -24.69
#